data_AF-B5EUA4-F1
#
_entry.id   AF-B5EUA4-F1
#
_cell.length_a   1.000
_cell.length_b   1.000
_cell.length_c   1.000
_cell.angle_alpha   90.00
_cell.angle_beta   90.00
_cell.angle_gamma   90.00
#
_symmetry.space_group_name_H-M   'P 1'
#
loop_
_entity.id
_entity.type
_entity.pdbx_description
1 polymer ?
#
loop_
_entity_poly.entity_id
_entity_poly.type
_entity_poly.pdbx_seq_one_letter_code
_entity_poly.pdbx_strand_id
1 'polypeptide(L)'
;MINEIKKAMSPSEWDFANSILYKMCSDYPNHTSERSIAKIWLIGRSYAAAIERRTDGISYDDFYIDKVKPVLAKHDIDSWFSELAQYKNITDENIDKIIFAHKVLVDIFHEISMQNKRSLASKYLHFHFPNLYYIYDSRAKLGISRYKDHVGIVKNIVSISDKEYQSFYLKCHKLRKHISEEYTLDLTPRQIDNLLLRAK
;
A
#
# COMPACT_ATOMS: atom_id res chain seq x y z
N MET A 1 -18.49 -12.96 -11.52
CA MET A 1 -17.76 -12.30 -10.41
C MET A 1 -17.51 -13.25 -9.24
N ILE A 2 -18.53 -13.94 -8.71
CA ILE A 2 -18.40 -14.81 -7.51
C ILE A 2 -17.29 -15.87 -7.59
N ASN A 3 -17.04 -16.50 -8.76
CA ASN A 3 -15.95 -17.46 -8.91
C ASN A 3 -14.56 -16.81 -8.76
N GLU A 4 -14.39 -15.58 -9.26
CA GLU A 4 -13.14 -14.83 -9.11
C GLU A 4 -12.96 -14.34 -7.67
N ILE A 5 -14.05 -13.98 -6.98
CA ILE A 5 -14.03 -13.68 -5.54
C ILE A 5 -13.54 -14.89 -4.75
N LYS A 6 -14.12 -16.08 -4.98
CA LYS A 6 -13.68 -17.32 -4.32
C LYS A 6 -12.20 -17.60 -4.54
N LYS A 7 -11.70 -17.47 -5.78
CA LYS A 7 -10.27 -17.63 -6.10
C LYS A 7 -9.37 -16.58 -5.45
N ALA A 8 -9.87 -15.36 -5.23
CA ALA A 8 -9.12 -14.30 -4.56
C ALA A 8 -8.99 -14.52 -3.05
N MET A 9 -9.94 -15.26 -2.46
CA MET A 9 -9.93 -15.69 -1.07
C MET A 9 -9.15 -16.98 -0.83
N SER A 10 -8.97 -17.81 -1.86
CA SER A 10 -8.16 -19.03 -1.78
C SER A 10 -6.68 -18.71 -1.46
N PRO A 11 -6.00 -19.60 -0.72
CA PRO A 11 -4.56 -19.49 -0.50
C PRO A 11 -3.79 -19.40 -1.82
N SER A 12 -2.65 -18.71 -1.78
CA SER A 12 -1.71 -18.59 -2.89
C SER A 12 -0.31 -19.03 -2.48
N GLU A 13 0.50 -19.41 -3.47
CA GLU A 13 1.91 -19.77 -3.27
C GLU A 13 2.74 -18.61 -2.69
N TRP A 14 2.24 -17.37 -2.80
CA TRP A 14 2.88 -16.17 -2.28
C TRP A 14 2.58 -15.90 -0.80
N ASP A 15 1.60 -16.60 -0.21
CA ASP A 15 1.11 -16.30 1.13
C ASP A 15 2.20 -16.49 2.20
N PHE A 16 3.05 -17.49 2.04
CA PHE A 16 4.17 -17.70 2.96
C PHE A 16 5.16 -16.53 2.93
N ALA A 17 5.62 -16.11 1.75
CA ALA A 17 6.52 -14.97 1.63
C ALA A 17 5.88 -13.68 2.17
N ASN A 18 4.59 -13.46 1.91
CA ASN A 18 3.84 -12.32 2.43
C ASN A 18 3.75 -12.37 3.96
N SER A 19 3.57 -13.55 4.56
CA SER A 19 3.51 -13.73 6.01
C SER A 19 4.81 -13.30 6.70
N ILE A 20 5.97 -13.50 6.05
CA ILE A 20 7.27 -13.04 6.57
C ILE A 20 7.34 -11.50 6.57
N LEU A 21 6.87 -10.86 5.50
CA LEU A 21 6.83 -9.38 5.43
C LEU A 21 5.85 -8.78 6.44
N TYR A 22 4.67 -9.39 6.61
CA TYR A 22 3.72 -8.97 7.66
C TYR A 22 4.32 -9.15 9.05
N LYS A 23 4.95 -10.29 9.33
CA LYS A 23 5.60 -10.55 10.61
C LYS A 23 6.71 -9.54 10.90
N MET A 24 7.53 -9.20 9.91
CA MET A 24 8.55 -8.15 10.05
C MET A 24 7.93 -6.80 10.45
N CYS A 25 6.85 -6.37 9.80
CA CYS A 25 6.20 -5.10 10.11
C CYS A 25 5.45 -5.13 11.46
N SER A 26 4.88 -6.28 11.84
CA SER A 26 4.15 -6.46 13.09
C SER A 26 5.08 -6.59 14.31
N ASP A 27 6.16 -7.35 14.20
CA ASP A 27 7.13 -7.57 15.30
C ASP A 27 8.01 -6.33 15.51
N TYR A 28 8.24 -5.55 14.45
CA TYR A 28 9.07 -4.35 14.46
C TYR A 28 8.31 -3.14 13.91
N PRO A 29 7.25 -2.64 14.57
CA PRO A 29 6.40 -1.59 14.00
C PRO A 29 7.12 -0.24 13.84
N ASN A 30 8.08 0.07 14.71
CA ASN A 30 8.76 1.37 14.76
C ASN A 30 9.86 1.58 13.68
N HIS A 31 10.33 2.82 13.52
CA HIS A 31 11.16 3.25 12.39
C HIS A 31 12.61 3.64 12.75
N THR A 32 13.28 2.85 13.61
CA THR A 32 14.75 2.98 13.78
C THR A 32 15.47 2.82 12.44
N SER A 33 16.66 3.42 12.26
CA SER A 33 17.40 3.37 10.98
C SER A 33 17.53 1.97 10.37
N GLU A 34 17.95 0.97 11.16
CA GLU A 34 18.12 -0.41 10.69
C GLU A 34 16.78 -1.02 10.23
N ARG A 35 15.75 -0.96 11.08
CA ARG A 35 14.42 -1.50 10.79
C ARG A 35 13.81 -0.85 9.55
N SER A 36 13.94 0.48 9.43
CA SER A 36 13.43 1.24 8.31
C SER A 36 14.09 0.85 6.98
N ILE A 37 15.42 0.70 6.97
CA ILE A 37 16.17 0.21 5.80
C ILE A 37 15.72 -1.20 5.44
N ALA A 38 15.68 -2.12 6.40
CA ALA A 38 15.29 -3.51 6.18
C ALA A 38 13.87 -3.62 5.57
N LYS A 39 12.90 -2.89 6.13
CA LYS A 39 11.52 -2.88 5.62
C LYS A 39 11.44 -2.35 4.20
N ILE A 40 12.04 -1.20 3.91
CA ILE A 40 12.00 -0.60 2.58
C ILE A 40 12.68 -1.50 1.57
N TRP A 41 13.83 -2.06 1.93
CA TRP A 41 14.61 -2.94 1.07
C TRP A 41 13.85 -4.23 0.73
N LEU A 42 13.40 -4.96 1.75
CA LEU A 42 12.75 -6.26 1.57
C LEU A 42 11.39 -6.13 0.89
N ILE A 43 10.55 -5.16 1.28
CA ILE A 43 9.26 -4.91 0.63
C ILE A 43 9.49 -4.43 -0.81
N GLY A 44 10.40 -3.46 -0.99
CA GLY A 44 10.70 -2.88 -2.29
C GLY A 44 11.19 -3.92 -3.29
N ARG A 45 12.10 -4.80 -2.90
CA ARG A 45 12.63 -5.83 -3.80
C ARG A 45 11.65 -6.97 -4.04
N SER A 46 10.96 -7.45 -3.01
CA SER A 46 9.98 -8.55 -3.15
C SER A 46 8.81 -8.18 -4.07
N TYR A 47 8.45 -6.89 -4.13
CA TYR A 47 7.33 -6.39 -4.94
C TYR A 47 7.73 -5.50 -6.12
N ALA A 48 8.99 -5.62 -6.59
CA ALA A 48 9.52 -4.91 -7.75
C ALA A 48 9.32 -3.37 -7.71
N ALA A 49 9.33 -2.80 -6.51
CA ALA A 49 9.09 -1.39 -6.20
C ALA A 49 10.29 -0.75 -5.46
N ALA A 50 11.50 -1.26 -5.68
CA ALA A 50 12.71 -0.81 -5.00
C ALA A 50 12.92 0.72 -5.08
N ILE A 51 13.31 1.33 -3.96
CA ILE A 51 13.39 2.78 -3.81
C ILE A 51 14.55 3.38 -4.62
N GLU A 52 15.65 2.65 -4.73
CA GLU A 52 16.85 2.97 -5.51
C GLU A 52 16.66 2.76 -7.02
N ARG A 53 15.52 2.22 -7.44
CA ARG A 53 15.30 1.96 -8.88
C ARG A 53 15.39 3.27 -9.66
N ARG A 54 16.22 3.28 -10.73
CA ARG A 54 16.48 4.43 -11.60
C ARG A 54 17.19 5.60 -10.87
N THR A 55 18.02 5.30 -9.87
CA THR A 55 18.96 6.28 -9.31
C THR A 55 20.35 6.00 -9.88
N ASP A 56 20.99 7.01 -10.45
CA ASP A 56 22.29 6.88 -11.09
C ASP A 56 23.43 7.24 -10.12
N GLY A 57 24.59 6.61 -10.28
CA GLY A 57 25.87 7.09 -9.72
C GLY A 57 26.16 6.76 -8.25
N ILE A 58 25.34 5.97 -7.56
CA ILE A 58 25.57 5.51 -6.18
C ILE A 58 25.39 4.00 -6.12
N SER A 59 26.25 3.29 -5.36
CA SER A 59 26.06 1.86 -5.12
C SER A 59 24.76 1.61 -4.36
N TYR A 60 24.17 0.41 -4.48
CA TYR A 60 22.91 0.14 -3.78
C TYR A 60 23.05 0.23 -2.27
N ASP A 61 24.14 -0.27 -1.69
CA ASP A 61 24.34 -0.25 -0.25
C ASP A 61 24.53 1.19 0.26
N ASP A 62 25.37 1.98 -0.43
CA ASP A 62 25.58 3.39 -0.11
C ASP A 62 24.28 4.19 -0.25
N PHE A 63 23.40 3.86 -1.21
CA PHE A 63 22.10 4.52 -1.34
C PHE A 63 21.25 4.39 -0.06
N TYR A 64 21.22 3.20 0.55
CA TYR A 64 20.45 3.01 1.79
C TYR A 64 21.08 3.74 2.98
N ILE A 65 22.41 3.78 3.06
CA ILE A 65 23.12 4.43 4.16
C ILE A 65 23.12 5.96 4.02
N ASP A 66 23.31 6.49 2.81
CA ASP A 66 23.56 7.91 2.57
C ASP A 66 22.31 8.68 2.12
N LYS A 67 21.28 8.01 1.62
CA LYS A 67 20.02 8.65 1.18
C LYS A 67 18.83 8.23 2.01
N VAL A 68 18.58 6.93 2.16
CA VAL A 68 17.39 6.41 2.85
C VAL A 68 17.45 6.74 4.34
N LYS A 69 18.53 6.31 5.02
CA LYS A 69 18.71 6.51 6.47
C LYS A 69 18.54 7.96 6.93
N PRO A 70 19.27 8.96 6.37
CA PRO A 70 19.19 10.33 6.88
C PRO A 70 17.84 10.99 6.63
N VAL A 71 17.16 10.68 5.52
CA VAL A 71 15.82 11.25 5.28
C VAL A 71 14.81 10.67 6.26
N LEU A 72 14.77 9.36 6.44
CA LEU A 72 13.80 8.75 7.37
C LEU A 72 14.01 9.22 8.82
N ALA A 73 15.26 9.45 9.23
CA ALA A 73 15.57 9.96 10.57
C ALA A 73 15.06 11.39 10.83
N LYS A 74 14.79 12.18 9.79
CA LYS A 74 14.24 13.55 9.92
C LYS A 74 12.72 13.55 10.12
N HIS A 75 12.04 12.49 9.71
CA HIS A 75 10.58 12.42 9.70
C HIS A 75 10.08 11.63 10.90
N ASP A 76 9.11 12.17 11.63
CA ASP A 76 8.48 11.48 12.76
C ASP A 76 7.42 10.48 12.26
N ILE A 77 7.90 9.39 11.65
CA ILE A 77 7.05 8.36 11.06
C ILE A 77 6.22 7.64 12.12
N ASP A 78 6.82 7.36 13.27
CA ASP A 78 6.19 6.59 14.34
C ASP A 78 4.98 7.31 14.95
N SER A 79 4.99 8.65 14.98
CA SER A 79 3.87 9.44 15.48
C SER A 79 2.57 9.21 14.69
N TRP A 80 2.58 9.39 13.37
CA TRP A 80 1.37 9.17 12.57
C TRP A 80 1.07 7.69 12.31
N PHE A 81 2.08 6.81 12.36
CA PHE A 81 1.83 5.36 12.39
C PHE A 81 1.07 4.94 13.65
N SER A 82 1.36 5.54 14.81
CA SER A 82 0.66 5.24 16.05
C SER A 82 -0.81 5.65 16.01
N GLU A 83 -1.15 6.75 15.33
CA GLU A 83 -2.53 7.15 15.07
C GLU A 83 -3.23 6.14 14.16
N LEU A 84 -2.60 5.74 13.05
CA LEU A 84 -3.16 4.76 12.13
C LEU A 84 -3.39 3.39 12.78
N ALA A 85 -2.51 2.97 13.69
CA ALA A 85 -2.61 1.68 14.39
C ALA A 85 -3.89 1.54 15.24
N GLN A 86 -4.57 2.64 15.55
CA GLN A 86 -5.85 2.63 16.26
C GLN A 86 -7.00 2.14 15.38
N TYR A 87 -6.86 2.23 14.05
CA TYR A 87 -7.90 1.83 13.10
C TYR A 87 -7.79 0.35 12.75
N LYS A 88 -8.85 -0.41 13.06
CA LYS A 88 -8.94 -1.83 12.72
C LYS A 88 -9.46 -2.10 11.31
N ASN A 89 -10.32 -1.20 10.82
CA ASN A 89 -11.03 -1.32 9.56
C ASN A 89 -11.14 0.05 8.87
N ILE A 90 -11.39 0.05 7.57
CA ILE A 90 -11.67 1.25 6.79
C ILE A 90 -13.11 1.69 7.10
N THR A 91 -13.27 2.93 7.53
CA THR A 91 -14.58 3.57 7.76
C THR A 91 -14.64 4.91 7.04
N ASP A 92 -15.82 5.49 6.95
CA ASP A 92 -15.99 6.77 6.26
C ASP A 92 -15.34 7.93 7.07
N GLU A 93 -15.10 7.73 8.37
CA GLU A 93 -14.46 8.69 9.28
C GLU A 93 -12.92 8.64 9.29
N ASN A 94 -12.30 7.58 8.76
CA ASN A 94 -10.84 7.43 8.77
C ASN A 94 -10.20 7.38 7.38
N ILE A 95 -11.01 7.32 6.32
CA ILE A 95 -10.53 7.16 4.95
C ILE A 95 -9.66 8.34 4.48
N ASP A 96 -9.94 9.54 4.97
CA ASP A 96 -9.18 10.75 4.68
C ASP A 96 -7.77 10.68 5.28
N LYS A 97 -7.65 10.23 6.53
CA LYS A 97 -6.38 10.01 7.23
C LYS A 97 -5.53 8.94 6.57
N ILE A 98 -6.16 7.83 6.14
CA ILE A 98 -5.47 6.75 5.41
C ILE A 98 -4.89 7.27 4.09
N ILE A 99 -5.68 8.01 3.31
CA ILE A 99 -5.23 8.59 2.03
C ILE A 99 -4.14 9.66 2.26
N PHE A 100 -4.28 10.48 3.30
CA PHE A 100 -3.29 11.49 3.64
C PHE A 100 -1.95 10.88 4.03
N ALA A 101 -1.94 9.87 4.89
CA ALA A 101 -0.72 9.16 5.29
C ALA A 101 0.02 8.52 4.10
N HIS A 102 -0.71 8.00 3.11
CA HIS A 102 -0.10 7.56 1.86
C HIS A 102 0.64 8.70 1.13
N LYS A 103 0.04 9.89 1.04
CA LYS A 103 0.70 11.06 0.43
C LYS A 103 1.95 11.47 1.19
N VAL A 104 1.91 11.51 2.52
CA VAL A 104 3.06 11.81 3.37
C VAL A 104 4.21 10.84 3.05
N LEU A 105 3.94 9.55 2.98
CA LEU A 105 4.98 8.56 2.68
C LEU A 105 5.51 8.68 1.24
N VAL A 106 4.66 9.01 0.26
CA VAL A 106 5.11 9.31 -1.12
C VAL A 106 6.06 10.50 -1.14
N ASP A 107 5.80 11.55 -0.37
CA ASP A 107 6.67 12.74 -0.31
C ASP A 107 8.02 12.43 0.33
N ILE A 108 8.02 11.65 1.42
CA ILE A 108 9.25 11.17 2.05
C ILE A 108 10.08 10.34 1.06
N PHE A 109 9.45 9.41 0.34
CA PHE A 109 10.14 8.60 -0.67
C PHE A 109 10.59 9.43 -1.89
N HIS A 110 9.91 10.52 -2.18
CA HIS A 110 10.33 11.48 -3.19
C HIS A 110 11.59 12.23 -2.76
N GLU A 111 11.69 12.69 -1.51
CA GLU A 111 12.90 13.31 -0.97
C GLU A 111 14.12 12.36 -1.09
N ILE A 112 13.91 11.05 -0.88
CA ILE A 112 14.98 10.04 -0.99
C ILE A 112 15.43 9.81 -2.44
N SER A 113 14.47 9.63 -3.35
CA SER A 113 14.74 9.06 -4.69
C SER A 113 14.56 10.04 -5.84
N MET A 114 14.08 11.24 -5.57
CA MET A 114 13.64 12.25 -6.54
C MET A 114 12.57 11.73 -7.52
N GLN A 115 11.87 10.65 -7.15
CA GLN A 115 10.86 10.00 -7.99
C GLN A 115 9.55 9.82 -7.23
N ASN A 116 8.45 9.72 -7.96
CA ASN A 116 7.17 9.38 -7.35
C ASN A 116 7.09 7.87 -7.09
N LYS A 117 7.33 7.46 -5.85
CA LYS A 117 7.33 6.05 -5.41
C LYS A 117 5.96 5.59 -4.87
N ARG A 118 4.86 5.99 -5.53
CA ARG A 118 3.48 5.62 -5.19
C ARG A 118 3.27 4.15 -4.87
N SER A 119 3.79 3.27 -5.74
CA SER A 119 3.64 1.82 -5.57
C SER A 119 4.33 1.33 -4.30
N LEU A 120 5.56 1.78 -4.05
CA LEU A 120 6.30 1.43 -2.84
C LEU A 120 5.56 1.91 -1.59
N ALA A 121 5.09 3.15 -1.57
CA ALA A 121 4.33 3.69 -0.43
C ALA A 121 3.07 2.87 -0.12
N SER A 122 2.29 2.50 -1.14
CA SER A 122 1.10 1.66 -0.93
C SER A 122 1.44 0.27 -0.38
N LYS A 123 2.53 -0.34 -0.85
CA LYS A 123 2.98 -1.67 -0.40
C LYS A 123 3.52 -1.62 1.02
N TYR A 124 4.34 -0.62 1.32
CA TYR A 124 4.86 -0.38 2.66
C TYR A 124 3.74 -0.26 3.69
N LEU A 125 2.75 0.60 3.41
CA LEU A 125 1.60 0.80 4.28
C LEU A 125 0.69 -0.42 4.35
N HIS A 126 0.54 -1.18 3.26
CA HIS A 126 -0.18 -2.44 3.26
C HIS A 126 0.44 -3.49 4.19
N PHE A 127 1.77 -3.61 4.23
CA PHE A 127 2.43 -4.56 5.13
C PHE A 127 2.37 -4.14 6.59
N HIS A 128 2.32 -2.85 6.87
CA HIS A 128 2.13 -2.32 8.21
C HIS A 128 0.67 -2.36 8.71
N PHE A 129 -0.27 -2.08 7.81
CA PHE A 129 -1.69 -1.94 8.13
C PHE A 129 -2.54 -2.70 7.09
N PRO A 130 -2.51 -4.05 7.13
CA PRO A 130 -3.12 -4.92 6.10
C PRO A 130 -4.63 -4.73 5.92
N ASN A 131 -5.31 -4.23 6.94
CA ASN A 131 -6.76 -3.98 6.91
C ASN A 131 -7.12 -2.58 6.43
N LEU A 132 -6.14 -1.69 6.21
CA LEU A 132 -6.35 -0.30 5.87
C LEU A 132 -5.89 0.06 4.45
N TYR A 133 -4.87 -0.60 3.89
CA TYR A 133 -4.32 -0.18 2.59
C TYR A 133 -4.50 -1.23 1.51
N TYR A 134 -4.82 -0.77 0.30
CA TYR A 134 -4.78 -1.57 -0.92
C TYR A 134 -3.41 -1.41 -1.61
N ILE A 135 -2.89 -2.48 -2.20
CA ILE A 135 -1.66 -2.42 -2.99
C ILE A 135 -1.94 -1.74 -4.32
N TYR A 136 -1.08 -0.78 -4.65
CA TYR A 136 -1.11 -0.09 -5.93
C TYR A 136 0.12 -0.41 -6.78
N ASP A 137 -0.14 -0.79 -8.02
CA ASP A 137 0.81 -0.78 -9.14
C ASP A 137 0.05 -0.76 -10.48
N SER A 138 0.76 -0.87 -11.60
CA SER A 138 0.15 -0.86 -12.92
C SER A 138 -0.83 -2.02 -13.13
N ARG A 139 -0.59 -3.19 -12.53
CA ARG A 139 -1.47 -4.37 -12.64
C ARG A 139 -2.74 -4.15 -11.83
N ALA A 140 -2.62 -3.67 -10.59
CA ALA A 140 -3.78 -3.34 -9.76
C ALA A 140 -4.63 -2.22 -10.40
N LYS A 141 -4.00 -1.18 -10.97
CA LYS A 141 -4.67 -0.11 -11.71
C LYS A 141 -5.45 -0.63 -12.92
N LEU A 142 -4.87 -1.59 -13.66
CA LEU A 142 -5.57 -2.25 -14.76
C LEU A 142 -6.71 -3.14 -14.25
N GLY A 143 -6.50 -3.86 -13.14
CA GLY A 143 -7.51 -4.72 -12.53
C GLY A 143 -8.75 -3.94 -12.11
N ILE A 144 -8.59 -2.80 -11.43
CA ILE A 144 -9.74 -2.01 -10.95
C ILE A 144 -10.55 -1.39 -12.10
N SER A 145 -9.93 -1.11 -13.26
CA SER A 145 -10.65 -0.55 -14.41
C SER A 145 -11.62 -1.55 -15.05
N ARG A 146 -11.39 -2.85 -14.85
CA ARG A 146 -12.29 -3.93 -15.30
C ARG A 146 -13.58 -4.01 -14.49
N TYR A 147 -13.62 -3.39 -13.30
CA TYR A 147 -14.81 -3.29 -12.46
C TYR A 147 -15.47 -1.91 -12.53
N LYS A 148 -15.22 -1.14 -13.59
CA LYS A 148 -15.74 0.24 -13.76
C LYS A 148 -17.26 0.34 -13.56
N ASP A 149 -18.03 -0.68 -13.96
CA ASP A 149 -19.49 -0.66 -13.86
C ASP A 149 -19.98 -0.82 -12.41
N HIS A 150 -19.13 -1.36 -11.53
CA HIS A 150 -19.46 -1.61 -10.11
C HIS A 150 -18.96 -0.45 -9.23
N VAL A 151 -17.84 0.19 -9.61
CA VAL A 151 -17.25 1.30 -8.85
C VAL A 151 -17.71 2.68 -9.34
N GLY A 152 -18.08 2.82 -10.62
CA GLY A 152 -18.45 4.10 -11.21
C GLY A 152 -17.39 5.20 -11.06
N ILE A 153 -17.85 6.45 -11.04
CA ILE A 153 -17.00 7.63 -10.82
C ILE A 153 -16.84 7.84 -9.31
N VAL A 154 -15.61 8.14 -8.89
CA VAL A 154 -15.29 8.55 -7.52
C VAL A 154 -14.82 10.00 -7.53
N LYS A 155 -15.27 10.79 -6.55
CA LYS A 155 -14.82 12.17 -6.35
C LYS A 155 -13.65 12.17 -5.36
N ASN A 156 -12.68 13.06 -5.57
CA ASN A 156 -11.63 13.28 -4.58
C ASN A 156 -12.23 13.95 -3.35
N ILE A 157 -11.98 13.38 -2.18
CA ILE A 157 -12.52 13.82 -0.88
C ILE A 157 -11.45 14.43 0.04
N VAL A 158 -10.17 14.32 -0.35
CA VAL A 158 -9.02 14.84 0.41
C VAL A 158 -8.31 15.85 -0.46
N SER A 159 -8.08 17.05 0.05
CA SER A 159 -7.41 18.14 -0.69
C SER A 159 -5.93 17.84 -0.87
N ILE A 160 -5.23 17.47 0.20
CA ILE A 160 -3.81 17.14 0.22
C ILE A 160 -3.65 15.61 0.09
N SER A 161 -3.46 15.13 -1.14
CA SER A 161 -3.39 13.69 -1.43
C SER A 161 -2.63 13.41 -2.72
N ASP A 162 -2.20 12.16 -2.91
CA ASP A 162 -1.85 11.66 -4.23
C ASP A 162 -3.16 11.33 -4.98
N LYS A 163 -3.52 12.15 -5.97
CA LYS A 163 -4.83 12.07 -6.64
C LYS A 163 -5.04 10.74 -7.37
N GLU A 164 -3.97 10.15 -7.87
CA GLU A 164 -4.04 8.88 -8.58
C GLU A 164 -4.30 7.72 -7.61
N TYR A 165 -3.56 7.68 -6.49
CA TYR A 165 -3.80 6.69 -5.44
C TYR A 165 -5.15 6.89 -4.76
N GLN A 166 -5.56 8.13 -4.47
CA GLN A 166 -6.88 8.42 -3.91
C GLN A 166 -8.00 7.87 -4.78
N SER A 167 -7.97 8.13 -6.09
CA SER A 167 -8.98 7.61 -7.01
C SER A 167 -8.99 6.07 -7.02
N PHE A 168 -7.80 5.46 -7.04
CA PHE A 168 -7.66 4.00 -6.96
C PHE A 168 -8.23 3.44 -5.65
N TYR A 169 -7.85 4.02 -4.51
CA TYR A 169 -8.25 3.59 -3.18
C TYR A 169 -9.76 3.65 -3.01
N LEU A 170 -10.39 4.76 -3.39
CA LEU A 170 -11.84 4.94 -3.29
C LEU A 170 -12.60 3.93 -4.18
N LYS A 171 -12.06 3.61 -5.36
CA LYS A 171 -12.63 2.56 -6.22
C LYS A 171 -12.52 1.18 -5.58
N CYS A 172 -11.37 0.85 -4.97
CA CYS A 172 -11.19 -0.42 -4.27
C CYS A 172 -12.14 -0.55 -3.08
N HIS A 173 -12.28 0.52 -2.27
CA HIS A 173 -13.22 0.57 -1.15
C HIS A 173 -14.67 0.41 -1.60
N LYS A 174 -15.07 1.09 -2.68
CA LYS A 174 -16.42 0.95 -3.25
C LYS A 174 -16.66 -0.45 -3.82
N LEU A 175 -15.66 -1.04 -4.47
CA LEU A 175 -15.74 -2.43 -4.95
C LEU A 175 -15.93 -3.40 -3.78
N ARG A 176 -15.17 -3.23 -2.69
CA ARG A 176 -15.31 -4.03 -1.46
C ARG A 176 -16.72 -3.90 -0.86
N LYS A 177 -17.25 -2.68 -0.72
CA LYS A 177 -18.62 -2.44 -0.23
C LYS A 177 -19.65 -3.15 -1.11
N HIS A 178 -19.55 -2.98 -2.44
CA HIS A 178 -20.44 -3.66 -3.39
C HIS A 178 -20.39 -5.19 -3.27
N ILE A 179 -19.21 -5.78 -3.13
CA ILE A 179 -19.08 -7.24 -2.96
C ILE A 179 -19.73 -7.70 -1.64
N SER A 180 -19.53 -6.94 -0.56
CA SER A 180 -20.14 -7.24 0.74
C SER A 180 -21.66 -7.18 0.68
N GLU A 181 -22.22 -6.20 -0.01
CA GLU A 181 -23.67 -6.02 -0.16
C GLU A 181 -24.30 -7.11 -1.04
N GLU A 182 -23.70 -7.38 -2.21
CA GLU A 182 -24.25 -8.30 -3.20
C GLU A 182 -24.06 -9.78 -2.84
N TYR A 183 -22.91 -10.13 -2.24
CA TYR A 183 -22.54 -11.53 -1.98
C TYR A 183 -22.44 -11.88 -0.50
N THR A 184 -22.67 -10.93 0.42
CA THR A 184 -22.52 -11.14 1.88
C THR A 184 -21.12 -11.62 2.26
N LEU A 185 -20.10 -11.12 1.56
CA LEU A 185 -18.68 -11.46 1.78
C LEU A 185 -17.87 -10.20 2.06
N ASP A 186 -17.29 -10.09 3.25
CA ASP A 186 -16.36 -8.99 3.57
C ASP A 186 -14.93 -9.40 3.22
N LEU A 187 -14.42 -8.87 2.11
CA LEU A 187 -13.07 -9.13 1.65
C LEU A 187 -12.07 -8.20 2.33
N THR A 188 -10.96 -8.75 2.81
CA THR A 188 -9.80 -7.95 3.24
C THR A 188 -9.20 -7.15 2.07
N PRO A 189 -8.44 -6.07 2.34
CA PRO A 189 -7.72 -5.36 1.27
C PRO A 189 -6.83 -6.28 0.44
N ARG A 190 -6.14 -7.25 1.08
CA ARG A 190 -5.34 -8.25 0.38
C ARG A 190 -6.17 -9.11 -0.58
N GLN A 191 -7.38 -9.51 -0.19
CA GLN A 191 -8.28 -10.27 -1.07
C GLN A 191 -8.81 -9.42 -2.22
N ILE A 192 -9.04 -8.11 -2.01
CA ILE A 192 -9.31 -7.18 -3.10
C ILE A 192 -8.10 -7.10 -4.04
N ASP A 193 -6.88 -6.93 -3.53
CA ASP A 193 -5.66 -6.92 -4.36
C ASP A 193 -5.55 -8.21 -5.20
N ASN A 194 -5.81 -9.36 -4.59
CA ASN A 194 -5.85 -10.67 -5.27
C ASN A 194 -6.89 -10.72 -6.39
N LEU A 195 -8.07 -10.14 -6.16
CA LEU A 195 -9.14 -10.05 -7.16
C LEU A 195 -8.69 -9.18 -8.34
N LEU A 196 -8.08 -8.02 -8.07
CA LEU A 196 -7.59 -7.12 -9.12
C LEU A 196 -6.52 -7.76 -10.00
N LEU A 197 -5.62 -8.57 -9.43
CA LEU A 197 -4.59 -9.28 -10.20
C LEU A 197 -5.13 -10.40 -11.10
N ARG A 198 -6.35 -10.89 -10.82
CA ARG A 198 -7.02 -11.98 -11.54
C ARG A 198 -8.06 -11.49 -12.55
N ALA A 199 -8.51 -10.24 -12.44
CA ALA A 199 -9.39 -9.63 -13.41
C ALA A 199 -8.78 -9.82 -14.80
N LYS A 200 -9.52 -10.43 -15.74
CA LYS A 200 -9.13 -10.64 -17.15
C LYS A 200 -9.97 -9.76 -18.06
#